data_AF-A0A0G1E9G1-F1
#
_entry.id   AF-A0A0G1E9G1-F1
#
_cell.length_a   1.000
_cell.length_b   1.000
_cell.length_c   1.000
_cell.angle_alpha   90.00
_cell.angle_beta   90.00
_cell.angle_gamma   90.00
#
_symmetry.space_group_name_H-M   'P 1'
#
loop_
_entity.id
_entity.type
_entity.pdbx_description
1 polymer ?
#
loop_
_entity_poly.entity_id
_entity_poly.type
_entity_poly.pdbx_seq_one_letter_code
_entity_poly.pdbx_strand_id
1 'polypeptide(L)'
;MTPLSNILTNRAETFSLSETLTRIEHDSQESIMAARKTQHDTEEQTTHIELSQIKQALLDMRMQIDIIVSALDTELNVAPSAAPVHDQQQSISTPAAYVPERQYVPERTPEPYRQERTEYVPQQKFSEPQQEQYKERTLAPTYGSYSMVEGVFNGQRMIGEDGNQYDVPQNYASKSKMVEGDLLKLTITAEGKQYYKQVGPVARRSLMGELMQDPQGNWVVVADRIPYKILTATVTFYKARQGCQAIILVPEEGQASWGAVDSFLN
;
A
#
# COMPACT_ATOMS: atom_id res chain seq x y z
N MET A 1 5.32 6.91 -87.58
CA MET A 1 5.96 5.62 -87.26
C MET A 1 7.47 5.82 -87.29
N THR A 2 8.13 5.81 -86.13
CA THR A 2 9.60 5.90 -85.97
C THR A 2 10.10 4.56 -85.43
N PRO A 3 11.11 3.91 -86.04
CA PRO A 3 11.56 2.61 -85.57
C PRO A 3 12.54 2.71 -84.40
N LEU A 4 12.39 1.74 -83.49
CA LEU A 4 13.24 1.42 -82.34
C LEU A 4 14.64 0.95 -82.78
N SER A 5 15.69 1.54 -82.22
CA SER A 5 16.97 0.85 -82.00
C SER A 5 17.79 1.52 -80.90
N ASN A 6 17.33 1.37 -79.66
CA ASN A 6 18.20 1.35 -78.49
C ASN A 6 18.35 -0.11 -78.11
N ILE A 7 19.57 -0.66 -78.14
CA ILE A 7 20.04 -1.79 -77.33
C ILE A 7 21.57 -1.92 -77.54
N LEU A 8 22.30 -1.69 -76.44
CA LEU A 8 23.63 -2.20 -76.11
C LEU A 8 24.85 -1.72 -76.92
N THR A 9 25.66 -0.83 -76.32
CA THR A 9 27.12 -1.07 -76.16
C THR A 9 27.71 -0.18 -75.06
N ASN A 10 27.53 -0.56 -73.79
CA ASN A 10 28.44 -0.08 -72.75
C ASN A 10 29.72 -0.93 -72.82
N ARG A 11 30.82 -0.23 -73.12
CA ARG A 11 32.18 -0.75 -73.15
C ARG A 11 32.55 -1.17 -71.72
N ALA A 12 32.78 -2.45 -71.49
CA ALA A 12 33.37 -2.93 -70.24
C ALA A 12 34.84 -2.50 -70.22
N GLU A 13 35.22 -1.61 -69.31
CA GLU A 13 36.62 -1.33 -69.01
C GLU A 13 37.21 -2.58 -68.37
N THR A 14 38.15 -3.22 -69.06
CA THR A 14 38.90 -4.36 -68.53
C THR A 14 39.89 -3.84 -67.49
N PHE A 15 39.50 -3.83 -66.23
CA PHE A 15 40.42 -3.54 -65.11
C PHE A 15 41.50 -4.63 -65.02
N SER A 16 42.74 -4.22 -64.78
CA SER A 16 43.85 -5.15 -64.53
C SER A 16 43.54 -5.99 -63.30
N LEU A 17 43.86 -7.29 -63.35
CA LEU A 17 43.70 -8.22 -62.21
C LEU A 17 44.32 -7.67 -60.92
N SER A 18 45.43 -6.94 -61.02
CA SER A 18 46.09 -6.29 -59.88
C SER A 18 45.23 -5.20 -59.24
N GLU A 19 44.55 -4.37 -60.03
CA GLU A 19 43.75 -3.26 -59.54
C GLU A 19 42.43 -3.75 -58.93
N THR A 20 41.82 -4.77 -59.54
CA THR A 20 40.64 -5.45 -58.99
C THR A 20 40.97 -6.13 -57.65
N LEU A 21 42.14 -6.78 -57.54
CA LEU A 21 42.61 -7.37 -56.28
C LEU A 21 42.80 -6.31 -55.18
N THR A 22 43.45 -5.19 -55.50
CA THR A 22 43.68 -4.11 -54.51
C THR A 22 42.37 -3.50 -54.00
N ARG A 23 41.36 -3.33 -54.88
CA ARG A 23 40.03 -2.85 -54.46
C ARG A 23 39.31 -3.86 -53.56
N ILE A 24 39.38 -5.15 -53.89
CA ILE A 24 38.78 -6.21 -53.06
C ILE A 24 39.45 -6.28 -51.69
N GLU A 25 40.78 -6.15 -51.62
CA GLU A 25 41.52 -6.14 -50.36
C GLU A 25 41.16 -4.91 -49.50
N HIS A 26 41.06 -3.73 -50.12
CA HIS A 26 40.66 -2.50 -49.43
C HIS A 26 39.23 -2.59 -48.88
N ASP A 27 38.27 -3.00 -49.71
CA ASP A 27 36.87 -3.15 -49.31
C ASP A 27 36.71 -4.24 -48.23
N SER A 28 37.54 -5.29 -48.30
CA SER A 28 37.61 -6.30 -47.24
C SER A 28 38.15 -5.72 -45.93
N GLN A 29 39.18 -4.88 -45.96
CA GLN A 29 39.70 -4.24 -44.76
C GLN A 29 38.72 -3.24 -44.15
N GLU A 30 38.03 -2.43 -44.96
CA GLU A 30 37.01 -1.50 -44.48
C GLU A 30 35.82 -2.23 -43.86
N SER A 31 35.35 -3.31 -44.49
CA SER A 31 34.25 -4.12 -43.93
C SER A 31 34.65 -4.82 -42.62
N ILE A 32 35.89 -5.30 -42.50
CA ILE A 32 36.42 -5.87 -41.25
C ILE A 32 36.51 -4.79 -40.16
N MET A 33 36.96 -3.58 -40.48
CA MET A 33 37.07 -2.46 -39.53
C MET A 33 35.69 -1.97 -39.07
N ALA A 34 34.73 -1.86 -39.99
CA ALA A 34 33.35 -1.50 -39.68
C ALA A 34 32.66 -2.55 -38.80
N ALA A 35 32.87 -3.84 -39.09
CA ALA A 35 32.36 -4.94 -38.28
C ALA A 35 32.93 -4.92 -36.85
N ARG A 36 34.25 -4.71 -36.70
CA ARG A 36 34.90 -4.60 -35.38
C ARG A 36 34.41 -3.41 -34.56
N LYS A 37 34.22 -2.25 -35.19
CA LYS A 37 33.68 -1.07 -34.50
C LYS A 37 32.24 -1.31 -34.04
N THR A 38 31.42 -1.92 -34.88
CA THR A 38 30.02 -2.23 -34.56
C THR A 38 29.94 -3.25 -33.40
N GLN A 39 30.83 -4.26 -33.38
CA GLN A 39 30.92 -5.20 -32.26
C GLN A 39 31.34 -4.53 -30.96
N HIS A 40 32.36 -3.67 -30.99
CA HIS A 40 32.81 -2.95 -29.79
C HIS A 40 31.74 -2.00 -29.24
N ASP A 41 31.05 -1.25 -30.10
CA ASP A 41 29.97 -0.35 -29.70
C ASP A 41 28.77 -1.14 -29.12
N THR A 42 28.50 -2.34 -29.66
CA THR A 42 27.45 -3.24 -29.15
C THR A 42 27.83 -3.88 -27.82
N GLU A 43 29.10 -4.28 -27.64
CA GLU A 43 29.61 -4.84 -26.38
C GLU A 43 29.68 -3.78 -25.27
N GLU A 44 30.09 -2.54 -25.56
CA GLU A 44 30.08 -1.44 -24.59
C GLU A 44 28.64 -1.03 -24.20
N GLN A 45 27.71 -1.00 -25.15
CA GLN A 45 26.31 -0.69 -24.84
C GLN A 45 25.65 -1.81 -24.02
N THR A 46 25.88 -3.08 -24.36
CA THR A 46 25.32 -4.22 -23.60
C THR A 46 25.91 -4.29 -22.19
N THR A 47 27.22 -4.10 -22.02
CA THR A 47 27.84 -4.06 -20.67
C THR A 47 27.33 -2.90 -19.82
N HIS A 48 27.09 -1.72 -20.40
CA HIS A 48 26.52 -0.59 -19.67
C HIS A 48 25.05 -0.83 -19.28
N ILE A 49 24.26 -1.43 -20.17
CA ILE A 49 22.87 -1.81 -19.89
C ILE A 49 22.83 -2.85 -18.77
N GLU A 50 23.64 -3.91 -18.84
CA GLU A 50 23.75 -4.95 -17.82
C GLU A 50 24.19 -4.36 -16.46
N LEU A 51 25.21 -3.49 -16.44
CA LEU A 51 25.67 -2.86 -15.20
C LEU A 51 24.60 -1.95 -14.59
N SER A 52 23.82 -1.24 -15.41
CA SER A 52 22.72 -0.41 -14.94
C SER A 52 21.57 -1.24 -14.35
N GLN A 53 21.25 -2.38 -14.98
CA GLN A 53 20.24 -3.32 -14.48
C GLN A 53 20.68 -3.99 -13.18
N ILE A 54 21.96 -4.37 -13.07
CA ILE A 54 22.54 -4.92 -11.84
C ILE A 54 22.52 -3.88 -10.71
N LYS A 55 22.88 -2.63 -10.99
CA LYS A 55 22.79 -1.53 -10.00
C LYS A 55 21.37 -1.28 -9.54
N GLN A 56 20.40 -1.31 -10.47
CA GLN A 56 18.98 -1.13 -10.14
C GLN A 56 18.45 -2.28 -9.29
N ALA A 57 18.78 -3.53 -9.63
CA ALA A 57 18.41 -4.69 -8.84
C ALA A 57 18.99 -4.65 -7.42
N LEU A 58 20.22 -4.15 -7.25
CA LEU A 58 20.83 -3.93 -5.93
C LEU A 58 20.13 -2.83 -5.11
N LEU A 59 19.69 -1.74 -5.76
CA LEU A 59 18.89 -0.68 -5.13
C LEU A 59 17.52 -1.19 -4.68
N ASP A 60 16.85 -1.99 -5.51
CA ASP A 60 15.56 -2.58 -5.19
C ASP A 60 15.68 -3.59 -4.04
N MET A 61 16.72 -4.43 -4.06
CA MET A 61 17.01 -5.34 -2.94
C MET A 61 17.30 -4.57 -1.65
N ARG A 62 18.04 -3.45 -1.72
CA ARG A 62 18.28 -2.60 -0.54
C ARG A 62 16.98 -2.02 0.02
N MET A 63 16.09 -1.55 -0.85
CA MET A 63 14.78 -1.03 -0.46
C MET A 63 13.92 -2.09 0.23
N GLN A 64 13.93 -3.33 -0.29
CA GLN A 64 13.20 -4.44 0.33
C GLN A 64 13.76 -4.79 1.72
N ILE A 65 15.08 -4.79 1.88
CA ILE A 65 15.73 -4.98 3.19
C ILE A 65 15.32 -3.89 4.17
N ASP A 66 15.33 -2.62 3.76
CA ASP A 66 14.96 -1.50 4.64
C ASP A 66 13.47 -1.59 5.08
N ILE A 67 12.58 -2.06 4.22
CA ILE A 67 11.17 -2.33 4.57
C ILE A 67 11.07 -3.47 5.59
N ILE A 68 11.81 -4.56 5.40
CA ILE A 68 11.79 -5.71 6.32
C ILE A 68 12.38 -5.35 7.68
N VAL A 69 13.52 -4.66 7.72
CA VAL A 69 14.15 -4.19 8.96
C VAL A 69 13.20 -3.26 9.71
N SER A 70 12.57 -2.31 9.01
CA SER A 70 11.55 -1.44 9.60
C SER A 70 10.36 -2.22 10.18
N ALA A 71 9.94 -3.31 9.54
CA ALA A 71 8.84 -4.13 10.04
C ALA A 71 9.23 -4.91 11.31
N LEU A 72 10.49 -5.36 11.42
CA LEU A 72 10.99 -6.09 12.58
C LEU A 72 11.24 -5.17 13.79
N ASP A 73 11.70 -3.93 13.57
CA ASP A 73 11.89 -2.95 14.65
C ASP A 73 10.55 -2.55 15.30
N THR A 74 9.45 -2.55 14.53
CA THR A 74 8.09 -2.36 15.07
C THR A 74 7.61 -3.50 15.97
N GLU A 75 8.16 -4.72 15.85
CA GLU A 75 7.77 -5.85 16.70
C GLU A 75 8.54 -5.91 18.03
N LEU A 76 9.72 -5.28 18.12
CA LEU A 76 10.56 -5.31 19.32
C LEU A 76 10.23 -4.22 20.36
N ASN A 77 9.44 -3.20 20.02
CA ASN A 77 9.24 -2.02 20.88
C ASN A 77 7.94 -2.01 21.71
N VAL A 78 7.29 -3.16 21.89
CA VAL A 78 6.18 -3.31 22.84
C VAL A 78 6.75 -3.62 24.23
N ALA A 79 7.22 -2.59 24.94
CA ALA A 79 7.52 -2.69 26.37
C ALA A 79 6.22 -2.63 27.20
N PRO A 80 6.02 -3.51 28.20
CA PRO A 80 4.82 -3.51 29.02
C PRO A 80 4.80 -2.30 29.97
N SER A 81 3.69 -1.56 29.94
CA SER A 81 3.39 -0.44 30.84
C SER A 81 3.27 -0.90 32.29
N ALA A 82 4.04 -0.27 33.19
CA ALA A 82 3.97 -0.47 34.62
C ALA A 82 2.76 0.27 35.22
N ALA A 83 1.91 -0.45 35.94
CA ALA A 83 0.81 0.10 36.74
C ALA A 83 1.31 0.63 38.11
N PRO A 84 0.64 1.63 38.72
CA PRO A 84 1.03 2.17 40.00
C PRO A 84 0.50 1.31 41.15
N VAL A 85 1.36 1.03 42.14
CA VAL A 85 0.99 0.39 43.41
C VAL A 85 0.89 1.46 44.49
N HIS A 86 -0.29 1.62 45.07
CA HIS A 86 -0.47 2.23 46.39
C HIS A 86 -1.30 1.28 47.23
N ASP A 87 -0.64 0.68 48.23
CA ASP A 87 -1.23 -0.17 49.24
C ASP A 87 -0.78 0.41 50.59
N GLN A 88 -1.72 0.94 51.38
CA GLN A 88 -1.53 1.15 52.81
C GLN A 88 -2.76 0.63 53.55
N GLN A 89 -2.52 -0.48 54.24
CA GLN A 89 -3.38 -1.12 55.21
C GLN A 89 -3.64 -0.22 56.41
N GLN A 90 -4.87 -0.23 56.93
CA GLN A 90 -5.12 -0.12 58.36
C GLN A 90 -6.39 -0.89 58.77
N SER A 91 -6.19 -1.79 59.71
CA SER A 91 -7.13 -2.70 60.37
C SER A 91 -7.82 -2.05 61.57
N ILE A 92 -9.14 -2.23 61.76
CA ILE A 92 -9.80 -2.19 63.08
C ILE A 92 -10.99 -3.17 63.12
N SER A 93 -11.18 -3.77 64.30
CA SER A 93 -11.98 -4.96 64.67
C SER A 93 -13.38 -4.67 65.27
N THR A 94 -14.32 -5.61 65.07
CA THR A 94 -15.49 -6.03 65.93
C THR A 94 -16.71 -5.09 66.15
N PRO A 95 -17.91 -5.60 66.59
CA PRO A 95 -18.46 -6.96 66.66
C PRO A 95 -19.89 -7.14 66.07
N ALA A 96 -20.39 -8.37 66.16
CA ALA A 96 -21.62 -8.94 65.63
C ALA A 96 -22.95 -8.22 65.98
N ALA A 97 -23.90 -8.27 65.03
CA ALA A 97 -25.33 -8.12 65.28
C ALA A 97 -26.13 -9.20 64.54
N TYR A 98 -27.00 -9.85 65.30
CA TYR A 98 -27.90 -10.94 64.99
C TYR A 98 -29.12 -10.48 64.17
N VAL A 99 -29.46 -11.19 63.08
CA VAL A 99 -30.78 -11.10 62.39
C VAL A 99 -31.18 -12.50 61.91
N PRO A 100 -32.44 -12.96 62.12
CA PRO A 100 -32.80 -14.37 62.13
C PRO A 100 -33.09 -14.99 60.76
N GLU A 101 -33.05 -16.32 60.73
CA GLU A 101 -33.31 -17.24 59.62
C GLU A 101 -34.53 -16.89 58.77
N ARG A 102 -34.32 -16.76 57.46
CA ARG A 102 -35.38 -17.01 56.47
C ARG A 102 -35.14 -18.36 55.82
N GLN A 103 -36.22 -19.15 55.81
CA GLN A 103 -36.34 -20.51 55.32
C GLN A 103 -35.72 -20.69 53.92
N TYR A 104 -34.77 -21.61 53.84
CA TYR A 104 -34.20 -22.07 52.57
C TYR A 104 -35.16 -23.08 51.91
N VAL A 105 -35.77 -22.68 50.80
CA VAL A 105 -36.47 -23.60 49.90
C VAL A 105 -35.43 -24.14 48.92
N PRO A 106 -35.22 -25.47 48.82
CA PRO A 106 -34.20 -26.01 47.95
C PRO A 106 -34.74 -26.11 46.53
N GLU A 107 -34.10 -25.48 45.55
CA GLU A 107 -34.41 -25.84 44.16
C GLU A 107 -33.19 -25.85 43.23
N ARG A 108 -32.93 -27.08 42.76
CA ARG A 108 -32.20 -27.56 41.57
C ARG A 108 -30.69 -27.34 41.52
N THR A 109 -30.00 -28.41 41.91
CA THR A 109 -28.74 -28.86 41.32
C THR A 109 -28.73 -28.66 39.80
N PRO A 110 -27.74 -27.97 39.21
CA PRO A 110 -27.52 -28.06 37.78
C PRO A 110 -27.04 -29.47 37.47
N GLU A 111 -27.80 -30.20 36.65
CA GLU A 111 -27.39 -31.44 36.01
C GLU A 111 -26.00 -31.28 35.37
N PRO A 112 -25.10 -32.27 35.47
CA PRO A 112 -23.84 -32.23 34.75
C PRO A 112 -24.16 -32.21 33.26
N TYR A 113 -23.65 -31.20 32.56
CA TYR A 113 -23.75 -31.08 31.11
C TYR A 113 -23.25 -32.39 30.50
N ARG A 114 -24.20 -33.19 29.99
CA ARG A 114 -23.93 -34.35 29.15
C ARG A 114 -23.11 -33.83 27.98
N GLN A 115 -21.83 -34.22 27.92
CA GLN A 115 -21.03 -34.08 26.70
C GLN A 115 -21.70 -34.94 25.63
N GLU A 116 -22.59 -34.33 24.86
CA GLU A 116 -22.98 -34.84 23.57
C GLU A 116 -21.73 -34.77 22.70
N ARG A 117 -21.09 -35.93 22.56
CA ARG A 117 -20.03 -36.17 21.60
C ARG A 117 -20.56 -35.70 20.25
N THR A 118 -20.07 -34.57 19.76
CA THR A 118 -20.47 -34.05 18.46
C THR A 118 -20.16 -35.14 17.46
N GLU A 119 -21.19 -35.74 16.88
CA GLU A 119 -21.05 -36.70 15.81
C GLU A 119 -20.33 -36.00 14.66
N TYR A 120 -19.28 -36.66 14.15
CA TYR A 120 -18.54 -36.17 13.01
C TYR A 120 -19.50 -36.12 11.81
N VAL A 121 -20.01 -34.93 11.51
CA VAL A 121 -20.68 -34.68 10.23
C VAL A 121 -19.60 -34.83 9.16
N PRO A 122 -19.69 -35.82 8.24
CA PRO A 122 -18.73 -35.92 7.17
C PRO A 122 -18.69 -34.60 6.44
N GLN A 123 -17.51 -34.00 6.36
CA GLN A 123 -17.30 -32.75 5.62
C GLN A 123 -17.94 -32.90 4.24
N GLN A 124 -18.94 -32.07 3.94
CA GLN A 124 -19.29 -31.80 2.56
C GLN A 124 -18.00 -31.31 1.91
N LYS A 125 -17.50 -32.05 0.91
CA LYS A 125 -16.39 -31.61 0.08
C LYS A 125 -16.77 -30.24 -0.46
N PHE A 126 -16.21 -29.19 0.13
CA PHE A 126 -16.16 -27.89 -0.49
C PHE A 126 -15.33 -28.11 -1.75
N SER A 127 -16.02 -28.14 -2.89
CA SER A 127 -15.40 -28.01 -4.19
C SER A 127 -14.52 -26.77 -4.13
N GLU A 128 -13.24 -26.96 -4.42
CA GLU A 128 -12.25 -25.91 -4.60
C GLU A 128 -12.91 -24.71 -5.30
N PRO A 129 -12.72 -23.47 -4.81
CA PRO A 129 -13.13 -22.32 -5.60
C PRO A 129 -12.41 -22.46 -6.95
N GLN A 130 -13.21 -22.60 -8.00
CA GLN A 130 -12.71 -22.66 -9.37
C GLN A 130 -11.75 -21.49 -9.53
N GLN A 131 -10.51 -21.82 -9.87
CA GLN A 131 -9.52 -20.85 -10.29
C GLN A 131 -10.13 -20.09 -11.45
N GLU A 132 -10.66 -18.89 -11.19
CA GLU A 132 -10.83 -17.89 -12.23
C GLU A 132 -9.42 -17.58 -12.71
N GLN A 133 -9.07 -18.33 -13.75
CA GLN A 133 -8.03 -18.12 -14.74
C GLN A 133 -7.32 -16.76 -14.55
N TYR A 134 -6.26 -16.77 -13.76
CA TYR A 134 -5.23 -15.75 -13.85
C TYR A 134 -4.70 -15.86 -15.28
N LYS A 135 -5.29 -15.08 -16.19
CA LYS A 135 -4.74 -14.87 -17.53
C LYS A 135 -3.29 -14.48 -17.31
N GLU A 136 -2.39 -15.29 -17.87
CA GLU A 136 -0.96 -15.09 -17.92
C GLU A 136 -0.65 -13.60 -18.07
N ARG A 137 -0.19 -12.97 -16.99
CA ARG A 137 0.48 -11.67 -17.08
C ARG A 137 1.94 -11.93 -17.38
N THR A 138 2.20 -12.63 -18.49
CA THR A 138 3.53 -12.70 -19.10
C THR A 138 3.73 -11.43 -19.90
N LEU A 139 4.00 -10.33 -19.19
CA LEU A 139 4.76 -9.22 -19.71
C LEU A 139 5.59 -8.74 -18.52
N ALA A 140 6.91 -8.97 -18.57
CA ALA A 140 7.83 -8.18 -17.78
C ALA A 140 7.42 -6.71 -17.95
N PRO A 141 7.35 -5.89 -16.88
CA PRO A 141 6.93 -4.52 -17.03
C PRO A 141 7.85 -3.87 -18.07
N THR A 142 7.25 -3.39 -19.17
CA THR A 142 7.87 -2.33 -19.96
C THR A 142 8.23 -1.27 -18.94
N TYR A 143 9.53 -0.96 -18.80
CA TYR A 143 10.03 0.10 -17.92
C TYR A 143 9.49 1.44 -18.45
N GLY A 144 8.24 1.73 -18.12
CA GLY A 144 7.62 3.02 -18.28
C GLY A 144 8.01 3.87 -17.08
N SER A 145 8.34 5.14 -17.33
CA SER A 145 8.57 6.13 -16.29
C SER A 145 7.42 6.14 -15.29
N TYR A 146 7.71 5.99 -14.01
CA TYR A 146 6.78 6.27 -12.92
C TYR A 146 7.10 7.65 -12.35
N SER A 147 6.09 8.36 -11.88
CA SER A 147 6.29 9.60 -11.13
C SER A 147 5.99 9.38 -9.65
N MET A 148 6.72 10.09 -8.80
CA MET A 148 6.48 10.11 -7.37
C MET A 148 6.20 11.54 -6.95
N VAL A 149 5.20 11.71 -6.09
CA VAL A 149 4.80 13.00 -5.54
C VAL A 149 4.63 12.82 -4.03
N GLU A 150 5.26 13.68 -3.24
CA GLU A 150 5.01 13.75 -1.80
C GLU A 150 3.97 14.84 -1.51
N GLY A 151 3.18 14.65 -0.46
CA GLY A 151 2.08 15.56 -0.17
C GLY A 151 1.40 15.32 1.16
N VAL A 152 0.57 16.27 1.56
CA VAL A 152 -0.09 16.29 2.88
C VAL A 152 -1.55 15.88 2.75
N PHE A 153 -2.00 14.95 3.58
CA PHE A 153 -3.39 14.52 3.63
C PHE A 153 -4.28 15.59 4.27
N ASN A 154 -5.43 15.88 3.66
CA ASN A 154 -6.38 16.90 4.13
C ASN A 154 -7.72 16.32 4.62
N GLY A 155 -7.75 15.03 4.97
CA GLY A 155 -8.96 14.34 5.43
C GLY A 155 -9.68 13.54 4.34
N GLN A 156 -9.48 13.88 3.07
CA GLN A 156 -10.02 13.10 1.94
C GLN A 156 -9.04 12.95 0.77
N ARG A 157 -8.17 13.94 0.55
CA ARG A 157 -7.23 14.02 -0.56
C ARG A 157 -5.82 14.27 -0.04
N MET A 158 -4.84 13.99 -0.89
CA MET A 158 -3.47 14.44 -0.72
C MET A 158 -3.27 15.74 -1.49
N ILE A 159 -2.67 16.73 -0.85
CA ILE A 159 -2.18 17.94 -1.52
C ILE A 159 -0.70 17.73 -1.81
N GLY A 160 -0.37 17.53 -3.07
CA GLY A 160 1.02 17.32 -3.51
C GLY A 160 1.87 18.58 -3.34
N GLU A 161 3.18 18.38 -3.25
CA GLU A 161 4.19 19.47 -3.29
C GLU A 161 4.13 20.28 -4.59
N ASP A 162 3.56 19.70 -5.64
CA ASP A 162 3.28 20.33 -6.92
C ASP A 162 2.00 21.19 -6.90
N GLY A 163 1.29 21.24 -5.78
CA GLY A 163 0.04 21.98 -5.58
C GLY A 163 -1.20 21.26 -6.11
N ASN A 164 -1.06 20.08 -6.71
CA ASN A 164 -2.19 19.31 -7.22
C ASN A 164 -2.90 18.55 -6.09
N GLN A 165 -4.18 18.26 -6.29
CA GLN A 165 -4.96 17.45 -5.36
C GLN A 165 -5.17 16.05 -5.92
N TYR A 166 -4.93 15.05 -5.08
CA TYR A 166 -5.03 13.64 -5.44
C TYR A 166 -6.01 12.92 -4.52
N ASP A 167 -7.04 12.30 -5.10
CA ASP A 167 -8.05 11.59 -4.32
C ASP A 167 -7.46 10.34 -3.67
N VAL A 168 -7.52 10.29 -2.33
CA VAL A 168 -7.06 9.14 -1.57
C VAL A 168 -8.23 8.16 -1.41
N PRO A 169 -8.05 6.86 -1.70
CA PRO A 169 -9.11 5.88 -1.50
C PRO A 169 -9.62 5.87 -0.06
N GLN A 170 -10.92 6.10 0.15
CA GLN A 170 -11.50 6.22 1.50
C GLN A 170 -11.25 4.98 2.37
N ASN A 171 -11.27 3.78 1.78
CA ASN A 171 -10.99 2.53 2.49
C ASN A 171 -9.54 2.43 2.99
N TYR A 172 -8.59 3.01 2.25
CA TYR A 172 -7.19 3.03 2.67
C TYR A 172 -7.00 4.01 3.81
N ALA A 173 -7.55 5.22 3.67
CA ALA A 173 -7.49 6.25 4.69
C ALA A 173 -8.21 5.84 6.00
N SER A 174 -9.37 5.17 5.91
CA SER A 174 -10.11 4.69 7.09
C SER A 174 -9.36 3.57 7.82
N LYS A 175 -8.86 2.55 7.10
CA LYS A 175 -8.12 1.44 7.70
C LYS A 175 -6.81 1.88 8.34
N SER A 176 -6.13 2.85 7.73
CA SER A 176 -4.86 3.39 8.24
C SER A 176 -5.08 4.46 9.32
N LYS A 177 -6.34 4.79 9.66
CA LYS A 177 -6.72 5.85 10.60
C LYS A 177 -5.97 7.17 10.32
N MET A 178 -5.99 7.57 9.05
CA MET A 178 -5.23 8.70 8.53
C MET A 178 -5.82 10.03 8.99
N VAL A 179 -4.98 10.90 9.53
CA VAL A 179 -5.36 12.18 10.14
C VAL A 179 -4.90 13.33 9.23
N GLU A 180 -5.64 14.44 9.23
CA GLU A 180 -5.19 15.66 8.52
C GLU A 180 -3.75 16.03 8.90
N GLY A 181 -2.94 16.42 7.92
CA GLY A 181 -1.53 16.71 8.14
C GLY A 181 -0.60 15.52 7.91
N ASP A 182 -1.10 14.28 7.84
CA ASP A 182 -0.27 13.10 7.56
C ASP A 182 0.46 13.24 6.22
N LEU A 183 1.76 12.97 6.21
CA LEU A 183 2.59 12.98 5.02
C LEU A 183 2.43 11.67 4.25
N LEU A 184 2.11 11.80 2.97
CA LEU A 184 1.89 10.72 2.03
C LEU A 184 2.90 10.79 0.90
N LYS A 185 3.22 9.61 0.37
CA LYS A 185 3.92 9.44 -0.90
C LYS A 185 2.99 8.76 -1.90
N LEU A 186 2.77 9.41 -3.03
CA LEU A 186 2.01 8.93 -4.17
C LEU A 186 2.98 8.45 -5.25
N THR A 187 2.81 7.21 -5.70
CA THR A 187 3.46 6.68 -6.90
C THR A 187 2.42 6.54 -8.01
N ILE A 188 2.67 7.16 -9.15
CA ILE A 188 1.84 7.07 -10.36
C ILE A 188 2.60 6.23 -11.38
N THR A 189 2.03 5.09 -11.77
CA THR A 189 2.65 4.24 -12.80
C THR A 189 2.47 4.84 -14.20
N ALA A 190 3.21 4.33 -15.17
CA ALA A 190 3.02 4.70 -16.59
C ALA A 190 1.59 4.40 -17.10
N GLU A 191 0.85 3.47 -16.45
CA GLU A 191 -0.56 3.17 -16.73
C GLU A 191 -1.53 4.17 -16.04
N GLY A 192 -1.01 5.14 -15.27
CA GLY A 192 -1.79 6.10 -14.49
C GLY A 192 -2.34 5.55 -13.17
N LYS A 193 -1.93 4.34 -12.74
CA LYS A 193 -2.36 3.77 -11.45
C LYS A 193 -1.69 4.51 -10.30
N GLN A 194 -2.50 4.89 -9.32
CA GLN A 194 -2.08 5.63 -8.14
C GLN A 194 -1.93 4.70 -6.94
N TYR A 195 -0.76 4.73 -6.32
CA TYR A 195 -0.46 3.99 -5.10
C TYR A 195 -0.03 4.96 -4.01
N TYR A 196 -0.76 4.96 -2.90
CA TYR A 196 -0.48 5.82 -1.76
C TYR A 196 0.22 5.03 -0.66
N LYS A 197 1.22 5.63 -0.05
CA LYS A 197 1.85 5.15 1.18
C LYS A 197 1.92 6.30 2.19
N GLN A 198 1.44 6.06 3.39
CA GLN A 198 1.71 6.95 4.51
C GLN A 198 3.19 6.83 4.90
N VAL A 199 3.88 7.97 4.97
CA VAL A 199 5.32 8.05 5.24
C VAL A 199 5.65 8.88 6.48
N GLY A 200 4.73 9.73 6.93
CA GLY A 200 4.92 10.56 8.14
C GLY A 200 3.60 10.84 8.85
N PRO A 201 3.20 10.01 9.83
CA PRO A 201 2.05 10.32 10.66
C PRO A 201 2.30 11.56 11.52
N VAL A 202 1.30 12.43 11.68
CA VAL A 202 1.40 13.56 12.61
C VAL A 202 1.07 13.17 14.05
N ALA A 203 1.55 14.00 14.99
CA ALA A 203 1.12 13.94 16.38
C ALA A 203 -0.39 14.19 16.47
N ARG A 204 -1.06 13.39 17.28
CA ARG A 204 -2.53 13.30 17.31
C ARG A 204 -3.05 13.18 18.72
N ARG A 205 -4.22 13.75 18.97
CA ARG A 205 -4.96 13.61 20.22
C ARG A 205 -6.28 12.88 19.99
N SER A 206 -6.73 12.16 21.00
CA SER A 206 -8.02 11.45 20.97
C SER A 206 -9.12 12.32 21.55
N LEU A 207 -10.27 12.36 20.87
CA LEU A 207 -11.48 13.02 21.33
C LEU A 207 -12.63 12.03 21.33
N MET A 208 -13.49 12.10 22.36
CA MET A 208 -14.73 11.32 22.42
C MET A 208 -15.90 12.20 21.99
N GLY A 209 -16.78 11.66 21.16
CA GLY A 209 -17.94 12.38 20.68
C GLY A 209 -19.04 11.48 20.13
N GLU A 210 -20.15 12.10 19.73
CA GLU A 210 -21.32 11.40 19.21
C GLU A 210 -21.33 11.40 17.67
N LEU A 211 -21.55 10.23 17.06
CA LEU A 211 -21.72 10.08 15.62
C LEU A 211 -23.06 10.67 15.17
N MET A 212 -23.03 11.63 14.26
CA MET A 212 -24.20 12.29 13.68
C MET A 212 -24.09 12.38 12.15
N GLN A 213 -25.19 12.78 11.51
CA GLN A 213 -25.16 13.24 10.12
C GLN A 213 -25.41 14.75 10.08
N ASP A 214 -24.64 15.44 9.26
CA ASP A 214 -24.91 16.85 8.95
C ASP A 214 -26.14 16.99 8.02
N PRO A 215 -26.68 18.22 7.82
CA PRO A 215 -27.82 18.42 6.91
C PRO A 215 -27.57 18.02 5.44
N GLN A 216 -26.31 17.83 5.05
CA GLN A 216 -25.90 17.39 3.70
C GLN A 216 -25.78 15.86 3.61
N GLY A 217 -25.97 15.14 4.71
CA GLY A 217 -25.86 13.68 4.80
C GLY A 217 -24.44 13.17 5.02
N ASN A 218 -23.46 14.04 5.28
CA ASN A 218 -22.10 13.60 5.63
C ASN A 218 -22.05 13.13 7.08
N TRP A 219 -21.25 12.10 7.34
CA TRP A 219 -21.01 11.64 8.69
C TRP A 219 -20.04 12.56 9.42
N VAL A 220 -20.41 12.93 10.65
CA VAL A 220 -19.61 13.75 11.55
C VAL A 220 -19.59 13.14 12.94
N VAL A 221 -18.51 13.35 13.68
CA VAL A 221 -18.47 13.12 15.13
C VAL A 221 -18.43 14.47 15.82
N VAL A 222 -19.38 14.73 16.71
CA VAL A 222 -19.44 15.97 17.47
C VAL A 222 -18.73 15.76 18.80
N ALA A 223 -17.55 16.37 18.95
CA ALA A 223 -16.75 16.37 20.17
C ALA A 223 -16.50 17.82 20.60
N ASP A 224 -16.68 18.14 21.88
CA ASP A 224 -16.53 19.50 22.43
C ASP A 224 -17.33 20.58 21.68
N ARG A 225 -18.52 20.24 21.16
CA ARG A 225 -19.38 21.09 20.32
C ARG A 225 -18.79 21.44 18.95
N ILE A 226 -17.69 20.79 18.55
CA ILE A 226 -17.07 20.92 17.24
C ILE A 226 -17.42 19.68 16.41
N PRO A 227 -18.05 19.83 15.23
CA PRO A 227 -18.32 18.72 14.33
C PRO A 227 -17.06 18.41 13.50
N TYR A 228 -16.52 17.21 13.65
CA TYR A 228 -15.43 16.69 12.81
C TYR A 228 -15.99 15.75 11.76
N LYS A 229 -15.71 16.01 10.48
CA LYS A 229 -16.09 15.10 9.39
C LYS A 229 -15.32 13.80 9.50
N ILE A 230 -15.97 12.69 9.18
CA ILE A 230 -15.32 11.38 9.16
C ILE A 230 -15.58 10.68 7.82
N LEU A 231 -14.71 9.74 7.47
CA LEU A 231 -14.88 8.95 6.26
C LEU A 231 -16.08 8.01 6.39
N THR A 232 -17.00 8.07 5.42
CA THR A 232 -18.15 7.16 5.32
C THR A 232 -17.73 5.69 5.33
N ALA A 233 -16.59 5.37 4.72
CA ALA A 233 -16.00 4.03 4.73
C ALA A 233 -15.83 3.44 6.14
N THR A 234 -15.54 4.28 7.15
CA THR A 234 -15.41 3.81 8.53
C THR A 234 -16.77 3.44 9.12
N VAL A 235 -17.79 4.28 8.91
CA VAL A 235 -19.15 4.04 9.41
C VAL A 235 -19.74 2.77 8.83
N THR A 236 -19.58 2.56 7.51
CA THR A 236 -20.10 1.38 6.84
C THR A 236 -19.37 0.10 7.26
N PHE A 237 -18.05 0.18 7.47
CA PHE A 237 -17.26 -0.96 7.93
C PHE A 237 -17.70 -1.44 9.33
N TYR A 238 -17.83 -0.52 10.29
CA TYR A 238 -18.27 -0.85 11.65
C TYR A 238 -19.79 -1.03 11.78
N LYS A 239 -20.56 -0.73 10.73
CA LYS A 239 -22.04 -0.69 10.76
C LYS A 239 -22.57 0.19 11.89
N ALA A 240 -21.85 1.27 12.19
CA ALA A 240 -22.21 2.20 13.24
C ALA A 240 -23.50 2.94 12.90
N ARG A 241 -24.24 3.34 13.93
CA ARG A 241 -25.51 4.08 13.78
C ARG A 241 -25.35 5.48 14.33
N GLN A 242 -26.15 6.40 13.82
CA GLN A 242 -26.28 7.72 14.42
C GLN A 242 -26.63 7.59 15.91
N GLY A 243 -25.99 8.42 16.74
CA GLY A 243 -26.08 8.38 18.21
C GLY A 243 -25.02 7.51 18.88
N CYS A 244 -24.25 6.70 18.13
CA CYS A 244 -23.14 5.94 18.71
C CYS A 244 -22.04 6.87 19.22
N GLN A 245 -21.47 6.55 20.39
CA GLN A 245 -20.26 7.20 20.86
C GLN A 245 -19.05 6.69 20.07
N ALA A 246 -18.13 7.58 19.73
CA ALA A 246 -16.94 7.29 18.96
C ALA A 246 -15.73 7.99 19.57
N ILE A 247 -14.58 7.33 19.49
CA ILE A 247 -13.28 7.95 19.72
C ILE A 247 -12.70 8.30 18.35
N ILE A 248 -12.36 9.56 18.14
CA ILE A 248 -11.69 10.05 16.93
C ILE A 248 -10.29 10.55 17.25
N LEU A 249 -9.40 10.43 16.27
CA LEU A 249 -8.06 11.00 16.26
C LEU A 249 -8.09 12.25 15.40
N VAL A 250 -7.58 13.34 15.97
CA VAL A 250 -7.38 14.63 15.29
C VAL A 250 -5.94 15.08 15.51
N PRO A 251 -5.40 15.98 14.67
CA PRO A 251 -4.09 16.57 14.90
C PRO A 251 -3.98 17.15 16.31
N GLU A 252 -2.84 16.93 16.96
CA GLU A 252 -2.58 17.48 18.30
C GLU A 252 -2.53 19.01 18.27
N GLU A 253 -1.99 19.57 17.19
CA GLU A 253 -1.87 21.01 16.97
C GLU A 253 -2.70 21.48 15.77
N GLY A 254 -3.16 22.73 15.82
CA GLY A 254 -3.94 23.34 14.73
C GLY A 254 -5.45 23.11 14.83
N GLN A 255 -6.17 23.62 13.83
CA GLN A 255 -7.59 23.40 13.63
C GLN A 255 -7.78 22.28 12.61
N ALA A 256 -8.66 21.33 12.91
CA ALA A 256 -8.95 20.22 12.03
C ALA A 256 -10.41 20.19 11.64
N SER A 257 -10.68 19.87 10.37
CA SER A 257 -12.06 19.71 9.86
C SER A 257 -12.48 18.24 9.82
N TRP A 258 -11.52 17.34 9.66
CA TRP A 258 -11.70 15.91 9.58
C TRP A 258 -11.05 15.20 10.77
N GLY A 259 -11.64 14.08 11.17
CA GLY A 259 -11.10 13.16 12.18
C GLY A 259 -11.07 11.73 11.65
N ALA A 260 -10.07 10.97 12.06
CA ALA A 260 -10.01 9.54 11.83
C ALA A 260 -10.71 8.82 12.99
N VAL A 261 -11.65 7.91 12.71
CA VAL A 261 -12.27 7.13 13.80
C VAL A 261 -11.30 6.06 14.29
N ASP A 262 -11.04 6.06 15.59
CA ASP A 262 -10.25 5.04 16.27
C ASP A 262 -11.10 3.82 16.61
N SER A 263 -12.26 4.06 17.23
CA SER A 263 -13.24 3.03 17.63
C SER A 263 -14.63 3.61 17.87
N PHE A 264 -15.66 2.77 17.74
CA PHE A 264 -17.01 3.06 18.25
C PHE A 264 -17.21 2.35 19.60
N LEU A 265 -17.96 2.98 20.51
CA LEU A 265 -18.35 2.40 21.79
C LEU A 265 -19.77 1.84 21.68
N ASN A 266 -19.95 0.61 22.15
CA ASN A 266 -21.22 -0.12 22.15
C ASN A 266 -21.97 0.04 23.49
#